data_AF-A0AAE2BW82-F1
#
_entry.id   AF-A0AAE2BW82-F1
#
_cell.length_a   1.000
_cell.length_b   1.000
_cell.length_c   1.000
_cell.angle_alpha   90.00
_cell.angle_beta   90.00
_cell.angle_gamma   90.00
#
_symmetry.space_group_name_H-M   'P 1'
#
loop_
_entity.id
_entity.type
_entity.pdbx_description
1 polymer ?
#
loop_
_entity_poly.entity_id
_entity_poly.type
_entity_poly.pdbx_seq_one_letter_code
_entity_poly.pdbx_strand_id
1 'polypeptide(L)'
;MEWLIQEVLNFQCFLPTLYNFLWKPLSFYSAMAIVNLDRFYLKAARANEDVEKTAKYLAVLTLMGRQQLCYCPSTVAAGLVIVASVATNQDASCHLVATIHARQKDKDLPECIKSLEWLVKYL
;
A
#
# COMPACT_ATOMS: atom_id res chain seq x y z
N MET A 1 15.23 -18.60 17.64
CA MET A 1 15.15 -18.11 16.25
C MET A 1 14.93 -16.60 16.17
N GLU A 2 14.19 -15.98 17.10
CA GLU A 2 14.00 -14.52 17.16
C GLU A 2 15.31 -13.72 17.21
N TRP A 3 16.22 -14.06 18.11
CA TRP A 3 17.52 -13.39 18.25
C TRP A 3 18.37 -13.41 16.96
N LEU A 4 18.40 -14.55 16.26
CA LEU A 4 19.11 -14.69 15.00
C LEU A 4 18.53 -13.76 13.91
N ILE A 5 17.22 -13.60 13.86
CA ILE A 5 16.55 -12.72 12.89
C ILE A 5 16.87 -11.25 13.19
N GLN A 6 16.83 -10.85 14.47
CA GLN A 6 17.16 -9.48 14.88
C GLN A 6 18.62 -9.14 14.56
N GLU A 7 19.54 -10.08 14.79
CA GLU A 7 20.96 -9.93 14.50
C GLU A 7 21.22 -9.79 12.99
N VAL A 8 20.59 -10.64 12.15
CA VAL A 8 20.68 -10.55 10.68
C VAL A 8 20.13 -9.22 10.15
N LEU A 9 19.09 -8.68 10.77
CA LEU A 9 18.49 -7.40 10.40
C LEU A 9 19.19 -6.19 11.04
N ASN A 10 20.34 -6.36 11.71
CA ASN A 10 21.03 -5.31 12.46
C ASN A 10 20.12 -4.55 13.44
N PHE A 11 19.16 -5.25 14.04
CA PHE A 11 18.11 -4.69 14.91
C PHE A 11 17.25 -3.60 14.24
N GLN A 12 17.28 -3.46 12.91
CA GLN A 12 16.46 -2.54 12.13
C GLN A 12 15.10 -3.17 11.78
N CYS A 13 14.30 -3.48 12.79
CA CYS A 13 13.02 -4.18 12.61
C CYS A 13 11.84 -3.25 12.24
N PHE A 14 12.06 -1.93 12.19
CA PHE A 14 11.02 -0.91 11.97
C PHE A 14 11.03 -0.32 10.55
N LEU A 15 11.22 -1.16 9.53
CA LEU A 15 11.15 -0.73 8.14
C LEU A 15 9.70 -0.37 7.74
N PRO A 16 9.48 0.65 6.91
CA PRO A 16 8.15 1.02 6.45
C PRO A 16 7.49 -0.13 5.70
N THR A 17 6.39 -0.66 6.23
CA THR A 17 5.64 -1.74 5.58
C THR A 17 4.60 -1.17 4.61
N LEU A 18 4.07 -2.04 3.74
CA LEU A 18 2.95 -1.72 2.85
C LEU A 18 1.78 -1.05 3.61
N TYR A 19 1.48 -1.56 4.80
CA TYR A 19 0.43 -0.99 5.66
C TYR A 19 0.75 0.43 6.10
N ASN A 20 2.00 0.82 6.33
CA ASN A 20 2.31 2.20 6.72
C ASN A 20 1.94 3.22 5.62
N PHE A 21 1.83 2.79 4.36
CA PHE A 21 1.39 3.63 3.24
C PHE A 21 -0.12 3.53 2.97
N LEU A 22 -0.79 2.47 3.45
CA LEU A 22 -2.22 2.22 3.30
C LEU A 22 -3.05 2.63 4.54
N TRP A 23 -2.54 2.42 5.76
CA TRP A 23 -3.30 2.35 7.01
C TRP A 23 -2.50 2.66 8.29
N LYS A 24 -3.13 3.35 9.25
CA LYS A 24 -2.94 3.12 10.69
C LYS A 24 -4.29 2.92 11.39
N PRO A 25 -4.42 1.98 12.34
CA PRO A 25 -5.62 1.85 13.16
C PRO A 25 -5.59 2.92 14.25
N LEU A 26 -6.62 3.78 14.30
CA LEU A 26 -6.88 4.61 15.48
C LEU A 26 -7.40 3.71 16.60
N SER A 27 -6.52 3.27 17.49
CA SER A 27 -6.88 3.00 18.89
C SER A 27 -5.65 2.96 19.78
N PHE A 28 -5.67 3.81 20.81
CA PHE A 28 -4.77 3.92 21.99
C PHE A 28 -3.51 4.80 21.92
N TYR A 29 -3.71 6.04 22.42
CA TYR A 29 -2.88 6.96 23.20
C TYR A 29 -1.40 7.27 22.87
N SER A 30 -1.14 8.59 22.92
CA SER A 30 0.01 9.28 23.53
C SER A 30 1.16 9.73 22.64
N ALA A 31 1.20 11.05 22.43
CA ALA A 31 2.37 11.92 22.46
C ALA A 31 3.60 11.52 21.61
N MET A 32 3.66 12.02 20.38
CA MET A 32 4.77 12.84 19.87
C MET A 32 4.40 13.27 18.45
N ALA A 33 4.41 14.57 18.18
CA ALA A 33 4.07 15.14 16.88
C ALA A 33 5.17 14.90 15.82
N ILE A 34 5.40 13.65 15.43
CA ILE A 34 6.17 13.26 14.26
C ILE A 34 5.38 12.12 13.60
N VAL A 35 5.15 12.18 12.29
CA VAL A 35 4.41 11.18 11.50
C VAL A 35 2.88 11.42 11.41
N ASN A 36 2.48 12.56 10.83
CA ASN A 36 1.18 12.68 10.16
C ASN A 36 1.17 11.86 8.83
N LEU A 37 1.30 10.52 8.90
CA LEU A 37 1.16 9.60 7.75
C LEU A 37 -0.20 8.89 7.78
N ASP A 38 -1.27 9.63 8.00
CA ASP A 38 -2.62 9.07 7.88
C ASP A 38 -2.96 8.88 6.39
N ARG A 39 -2.99 7.61 5.95
CA ARG A 39 -3.65 7.14 4.72
C ARG A 39 -3.25 7.89 3.44
N PHE A 40 -1.96 8.10 3.17
CA PHE A 40 -1.53 8.96 2.05
C PHE A 40 -2.23 8.63 0.73
N TYR A 41 -2.29 7.34 0.34
CA TYR A 41 -2.91 6.94 -0.94
C TYR A 41 -4.43 6.80 -0.90
N LEU A 42 -5.04 6.28 0.17
CA LEU A 42 -6.50 6.20 0.28
C LEU A 42 -7.15 7.59 0.44
N LYS A 43 -6.50 8.50 1.19
CA LYS A 43 -6.93 9.89 1.35
C LYS A 43 -6.70 10.68 0.07
N ALA A 44 -5.57 10.46 -0.61
CA ALA A 44 -5.36 10.98 -1.96
C ALA A 44 -6.49 10.52 -2.88
N ALA A 45 -6.76 9.22 -2.96
CA ALA A 45 -7.81 8.63 -3.79
C ALA A 45 -9.23 9.15 -3.48
N ARG A 46 -9.48 9.86 -2.36
CA ARG A 46 -10.84 10.11 -1.85
C ARG A 46 -11.64 8.80 -1.76
N ALA A 47 -10.98 7.73 -1.35
CA ALA A 47 -11.53 6.39 -1.31
C ALA A 47 -12.80 6.34 -0.46
N ASN A 48 -13.84 5.69 -0.98
CA ASN A 48 -15.00 5.31 -0.17
C ASN A 48 -14.65 4.11 0.74
N GLU A 49 -15.60 3.73 1.60
CA GLU A 49 -15.42 2.59 2.51
C GLU A 49 -15.18 1.27 1.76
N ASP A 50 -15.77 1.12 0.57
CA ASP A 50 -15.61 -0.07 -0.27
C ASP A 50 -14.19 -0.19 -0.86
N VAL A 51 -13.63 0.92 -1.38
CA VAL A 51 -12.23 0.98 -1.84
C VAL A 51 -11.27 0.71 -0.69
N GLU A 52 -11.55 1.25 0.49
CA GLU A 52 -10.73 1.03 1.67
C GLU A 52 -10.72 -0.45 2.09
N LYS A 53 -11.90 -1.09 2.19
CA LYS A 53 -12.02 -2.52 2.52
C LYS A 53 -11.33 -3.38 1.47
N THR A 54 -11.56 -3.07 0.20
CA THR A 54 -10.98 -3.78 -0.94
C THR A 54 -9.46 -3.66 -0.95
N ALA A 55 -8.91 -2.45 -0.83
CA ALA A 55 -7.47 -2.23 -0.82
C ALA A 55 -6.78 -2.96 0.34
N LYS A 56 -7.39 -3.01 1.53
CA LYS A 56 -6.87 -3.79 2.67
C LYS A 56 -6.89 -5.29 2.42
N TYR A 57 -7.98 -5.80 1.88
CA TYR A 57 -8.11 -7.21 1.55
C TYR A 57 -7.05 -7.62 0.51
N LEU A 58 -6.91 -6.83 -0.56
CA LEU A 58 -5.89 -7.04 -1.57
C LEU A 58 -4.46 -6.93 -1.00
N ALA A 59 -4.21 -6.02 -0.05
CA ALA A 59 -2.90 -5.91 0.60
C ALA A 59 -2.51 -7.19 1.35
N VAL A 60 -3.46 -7.86 2.00
CA VAL A 60 -3.22 -9.17 2.64
C VAL A 60 -2.90 -10.23 1.59
N LEU A 61 -3.65 -10.30 0.49
CA LEU A 61 -3.41 -11.25 -0.60
C LEU A 61 -2.05 -11.03 -1.27
N THR A 62 -1.62 -9.77 -1.36
CA THR A 62 -0.35 -9.37 -1.96
C THR A 62 0.86 -9.92 -1.21
N LEU A 63 0.75 -10.09 0.12
CA LEU A 63 1.81 -10.72 0.93
C LEU A 63 2.04 -12.19 0.59
N MET A 64 1.07 -12.85 -0.05
CA MET A 64 1.20 -14.22 -0.54
C MET A 64 1.94 -14.29 -1.88
N GLY A 65 2.09 -13.17 -2.58
CA GLY A 65 2.74 -13.07 -3.89
C GLY A 65 4.24 -12.80 -3.77
N ARG A 66 5.08 -13.65 -4.36
CA ARG A 66 6.55 -13.49 -4.33
C ARG A 66 7.06 -12.29 -5.12
N GLN A 67 6.35 -11.88 -6.16
CA GLN A 67 6.77 -10.85 -7.11
C GLN A 67 6.67 -9.42 -6.53
N GLN A 68 5.81 -9.25 -5.53
CA GLN A 68 5.52 -7.97 -4.88
C GLN A 68 6.59 -7.55 -3.88
N LEU A 69 7.44 -8.49 -3.46
CA LEU A 69 8.59 -8.25 -2.58
C LEU A 69 9.76 -7.53 -3.29
N CYS A 70 9.71 -7.44 -4.62
CA CYS A 70 10.73 -6.76 -5.44
C CYS A 70 10.44 -5.27 -5.64
N TYR A 71 9.23 -4.82 -5.31
CA TYR A 71 8.82 -3.42 -5.45
C TYR A 71 8.89 -2.68 -4.10
N CYS A 72 9.07 -1.37 -4.17
CA CYS A 72 8.99 -0.54 -2.97
C CYS A 72 7.58 -0.61 -2.35
N PRO A 73 7.45 -0.63 -1.01
CA PRO A 73 6.15 -0.70 -0.35
C PRO A 73 5.19 0.44 -0.73
N SER A 74 5.72 1.61 -1.08
CA SER A 74 4.94 2.75 -1.58
C SER A 74 4.34 2.52 -2.97
N THR A 75 5.06 1.83 -3.86
CA THR A 75 4.64 1.51 -5.23
C THR A 75 3.56 0.45 -5.23
N VAL A 76 3.74 -0.57 -4.38
CA VAL A 76 2.72 -1.60 -4.13
C VAL A 76 1.46 -0.98 -3.53
N ALA A 77 1.59 -0.07 -2.55
CA ALA A 77 0.45 0.64 -1.98
C ALA A 77 -0.34 1.43 -3.02
N ALA A 78 0.35 2.19 -3.87
CA ALA A 78 -0.28 2.96 -4.94
C ALA A 78 -0.98 2.05 -5.97
N GLY A 79 -0.31 0.98 -6.40
CA GLY A 79 -0.88 -0.01 -7.32
C GLY A 79 -2.14 -0.68 -6.76
N LEU A 80 -2.13 -1.05 -5.49
CA LEU A 80 -3.29 -1.66 -4.83
C LEU A 80 -4.49 -0.73 -4.71
N VAL A 81 -4.26 0.54 -4.38
CA VAL A 81 -5.34 1.53 -4.34
C VAL A 81 -5.91 1.75 -5.74
N ILE A 82 -5.08 1.82 -6.79
CA ILE A 82 -5.55 1.91 -8.17
C ILE A 82 -6.39 0.69 -8.56
N VAL A 83 -5.93 -0.53 -8.26
CA VAL A 83 -6.68 -1.77 -8.57
C VAL A 83 -8.01 -1.82 -7.82
N ALA A 84 -8.03 -1.46 -6.53
CA ALA A 84 -9.26 -1.39 -5.74
C ALA A 84 -10.24 -0.31 -6.26
N SER A 85 -9.72 0.84 -6.66
CA SER A 85 -10.50 1.93 -7.24
C SER A 85 -11.12 1.56 -8.60
N VAL A 86 -10.39 0.87 -9.46
CA VAL A 86 -10.93 0.35 -10.74
C VAL A 86 -12.03 -0.69 -10.47
N ALA A 87 -11.80 -1.62 -9.54
CA ALA A 87 -12.77 -2.67 -9.23
C ALA A 87 -14.08 -2.14 -8.64
N THR A 88 -14.04 -0.98 -7.97
CA THR A 88 -15.21 -0.34 -7.35
C THR A 88 -15.86 0.75 -8.23
N ASN A 89 -15.47 0.86 -9.51
CA ASN A 89 -15.91 1.88 -10.47
C ASN A 89 -15.63 3.34 -10.03
N GLN A 90 -14.59 3.58 -9.22
CA GLN A 90 -14.16 4.93 -8.82
C GLN A 90 -12.98 5.44 -9.68
N ASP A 91 -13.16 5.52 -11.00
CA ASP A 91 -12.07 5.85 -11.95
C ASP A 91 -11.39 7.21 -11.71
N ALA A 92 -12.12 8.19 -11.18
CA ALA A 92 -11.58 9.50 -10.81
C ALA A 92 -10.47 9.40 -9.74
N SER A 93 -10.55 8.40 -8.86
CA SER A 93 -9.57 8.15 -7.81
C SER A 93 -8.28 7.50 -8.34
N CYS A 94 -8.40 6.63 -9.35
CA CYS A 94 -7.27 6.00 -10.04
C CYS A 94 -6.36 7.04 -10.67
N HIS A 95 -6.94 7.98 -11.42
CA HIS A 95 -6.19 9.04 -12.09
C HIS A 95 -5.40 9.88 -11.07
N LEU A 96 -6.02 10.23 -9.95
CA LEU A 96 -5.40 11.07 -8.92
C LEU A 96 -4.24 10.37 -8.21
N VAL A 97 -4.37 9.08 -7.87
CA VAL A 97 -3.29 8.28 -7.27
C VAL A 97 -2.13 8.14 -8.23
N ALA A 98 -2.40 7.86 -9.51
CA ALA A 98 -1.36 7.80 -10.55
C ALA A 98 -0.65 9.15 -10.71
N THR A 99 -1.37 10.28 -10.65
CA THR A 99 -0.76 11.62 -10.77
C THR A 99 0.13 11.96 -9.57
N ILE A 100 -0.27 11.55 -8.37
CA ILE A 100 0.50 11.78 -7.14
C ILE A 100 1.74 10.91 -7.10
N HIS A 101 1.62 9.64 -7.51
CA HIS A 101 2.73 8.70 -7.55
C HIS A 101 3.74 9.03 -8.67
N ALA A 102 3.28 9.53 -9.82
CA ALA A 102 4.16 9.96 -10.92
C ALA A 102 5.15 11.06 -10.51
N ARG A 103 4.86 11.84 -9.48
CA ARG A 103 5.79 12.86 -8.93
C ARG A 103 7.04 12.25 -8.31
N GLN A 104 7.00 10.98 -7.91
CA GLN A 104 8.17 10.25 -7.41
C GLN A 104 9.10 9.74 -8.51
N LYS A 105 8.79 9.96 -9.80
CA LYS A 105 9.55 9.41 -10.95
C LYS A 105 9.70 7.88 -10.90
N ASP A 106 8.76 7.21 -10.24
CA ASP A 106 8.74 5.75 -10.18
C ASP A 106 8.31 5.20 -11.56
N LYS A 107 9.21 4.46 -12.21
CA LYS A 107 8.98 3.84 -13.52
C LYS A 107 8.35 2.45 -13.40
N ASP A 108 8.33 1.90 -12.20
CA ASP A 108 7.98 0.50 -11.92
C ASP A 108 6.49 0.35 -11.60
N LEU A 109 5.78 1.46 -11.32
CA LEU A 109 4.34 1.47 -11.07
C LEU A 109 3.51 0.71 -12.14
N PRO A 110 3.64 0.96 -13.46
CA PRO A 110 2.86 0.24 -14.46
C PRO A 110 3.15 -1.27 -14.48
N GLU A 111 4.39 -1.67 -14.25
CA GLU A 111 4.77 -3.09 -14.17
C GLU A 111 4.26 -3.74 -12.88
N CYS A 112 4.29 -3.00 -11.77
CA CYS A 112 3.70 -3.39 -10.50
C CYS A 112 2.19 -3.61 -10.64
N ILE A 113 1.45 -2.67 -11.26
CA ILE A 113 0.00 -2.82 -11.52
C ILE A 113 -0.26 -4.06 -12.38
N LYS A 114 0.51 -4.29 -13.44
CA LYS A 114 0.39 -5.50 -14.26
C LYS A 114 0.61 -6.78 -13.45
N SER A 115 1.57 -6.77 -12.55
CA SER A 115 1.82 -7.87 -11.62
C SER A 115 0.74 -8.05 -10.54
N LEU A 116 -0.14 -7.05 -10.35
CA LEU A 116 -1.28 -7.09 -9.44
C LEU A 116 -2.59 -7.51 -10.13
N GLU A 117 -2.64 -7.58 -11.46
CA GLU A 117 -3.88 -7.91 -12.20
C GLU A 117 -4.51 -9.24 -11.76
N TRP A 118 -3.71 -10.22 -11.35
CA TRP A 118 -4.22 -11.50 -10.87
C TRP A 118 -5.10 -11.38 -9.61
N LEU A 119 -4.92 -10.31 -8.83
CA LEU A 119 -5.73 -10.03 -7.64
C LEU A 119 -7.17 -9.67 -7.96
N VAL A 120 -7.43 -9.15 -9.17
CA VAL A 120 -8.79 -8.83 -9.63
C VAL A 120 -9.67 -10.09 -9.67
N LYS A 121 -9.08 -11.28 -9.80
CA LYS A 121 -9.82 -12.56 -9.74
C LYS A 121 -10.44 -12.86 -8.38
N TYR A 122 -10.02 -12.14 -7.33
CA TYR A 122 -10.46 -12.33 -5.96
C TYR A 122 -11.38 -11.20 -5.47
N LEU A 123 -11.76 -10.28 -6.37
CA LEU A 123 -12.70 -9.18 -6.15
C LEU A 123 -14.08 -9.57 -6.66
#